data_AF-A0AA37I476-F1
#
_entry.id   AF-A0AA37I476-F1
#
_cell.length_a   1.000
_cell.length_b   1.000
_cell.length_c   1.000
_cell.angle_alpha   90.00
_cell.angle_beta   90.00
_cell.angle_gamma   90.00
#
_symmetry.space_group_name_H-M   'P 1'
#
loop_
_entity.id
_entity.type
_entity.pdbx_description
1 polymer ?
#
loop_
_entity_poly.entity_id
_entity_poly.type
_entity_poly.pdbx_seq_one_letter_code
_entity_poly.pdbx_strand_id
1 'polypeptide(L)'
;MKLQTIERKIQKLREAQEVSFILLQERGLYPVSVYHIERGENYTFDTLLKYLTILNAHLLINETEVTDLLEAGAAFRALRVEQGWSLASLGMATKLSARTIINIEKGRGYTKKNLIKYLSKVHVDFGIKSLI
;
A
#
# COMPACT_ATOMS: atom_id res chain seq x y z
N MET A 1 -6.95 -2.41 -9.63
CA MET A 1 -7.77 -3.15 -8.65
C MET A 1 -7.92 -2.37 -7.34
N LYS A 2 -8.84 -2.75 -6.43
CA LYS A 2 -8.89 -2.20 -5.06
C LYS A 2 -7.79 -2.81 -4.17
N LEU A 3 -7.34 -2.08 -3.14
CA LEU A 3 -6.31 -2.53 -2.20
C LEU A 3 -6.65 -3.89 -1.53
N GLN A 4 -7.92 -4.12 -1.17
CA GLN A 4 -8.35 -5.41 -0.61
C GLN A 4 -8.10 -6.60 -1.55
N THR A 5 -8.16 -6.35 -2.86
CA THR A 5 -7.89 -7.38 -3.86
C THR A 5 -6.39 -7.65 -3.98
N ILE A 6 -5.53 -6.65 -3.74
CA ILE A 6 -4.08 -6.80 -3.64
C ILE A 6 -3.72 -7.67 -2.44
N GLU A 7 -4.30 -7.40 -1.27
CA GLU A 7 -4.07 -8.18 -0.05
C GLU A 7 -4.35 -9.68 -0.24
N ARG A 8 -5.48 -10.01 -0.88
CA ARG A 8 -5.80 -11.41 -1.23
C ARG A 8 -4.84 -12.01 -2.25
N LYS A 9 -4.34 -11.21 -3.20
CA LYS A 9 -3.34 -11.69 -4.16
C LYS A 9 -1.99 -11.95 -3.51
N ILE A 10 -1.59 -11.13 -2.53
CA ILE A 10 -0.35 -11.35 -1.76
C ILE A 10 -0.41 -12.71 -1.06
N GLN A 11 -1.53 -13.03 -0.39
CA GLN A 11 -1.71 -14.35 0.24
C GLN A 11 -1.55 -15.48 -0.79
N LYS A 12 -2.27 -15.41 -1.91
CA LYS A 12 -2.19 -16.43 -2.97
C LYS A 12 -0.80 -16.55 -3.57
N LEU A 13 -0.08 -15.44 -3.71
CA LEU A 13 1.28 -15.41 -4.21
C LEU A 13 2.24 -16.10 -3.24
N ARG A 14 2.14 -15.80 -1.94
CA ARG A 14 2.91 -16.50 -0.90
C ARG A 14 2.66 -18.01 -0.96
N GLU A 15 1.40 -18.42 -1.01
CA GLU A 15 1.01 -19.84 -1.07
C GLU A 15 1.54 -20.52 -2.33
N ALA A 16 1.44 -19.88 -3.49
CA ALA A 16 1.93 -20.43 -4.76
C ALA A 16 3.46 -20.53 -4.84
N GLN A 17 4.19 -19.64 -4.14
CA GLN A 17 5.65 -19.68 -4.04
C GLN A 17 6.15 -20.56 -2.87
N GLU A 18 5.25 -21.22 -2.13
CA GLU A 18 5.57 -22.03 -0.96
C GLU A 18 6.40 -21.27 0.12
N VAL A 19 6.24 -19.94 0.18
CA VAL A 19 6.96 -19.11 1.14
C VAL A 19 6.37 -19.31 2.53
N SER A 20 7.18 -19.87 3.44
CA SER A 20 6.77 -20.17 4.81
C SER A 20 6.76 -18.92 5.70
N PHE A 21 5.95 -18.94 6.76
CA PHE A 21 5.97 -17.88 7.78
C PHE A 21 7.33 -17.75 8.47
N ILE A 22 8.09 -18.85 8.58
CA ILE A 22 9.44 -18.85 9.15
C ILE A 22 10.38 -18.03 8.25
N LEU A 23 10.35 -18.25 6.94
CA LEU A 23 11.16 -17.49 5.98
C LEU A 23 10.82 -15.99 6.00
N LEU A 24 9.53 -15.65 6.12
CA LEU A 24 9.10 -14.25 6.26
C LEU A 24 9.69 -13.61 7.52
N GLN A 25 9.63 -14.33 8.64
CA GLN A 25 10.16 -13.86 9.92
C GLN A 25 11.69 -13.70 9.88
N GLU A 26 12.41 -14.63 9.28
CA GLU A 26 13.88 -14.54 9.06
C GLU A 26 14.26 -13.31 8.21
N ARG A 27 13.39 -12.91 7.28
CA ARG A 27 13.53 -11.68 6.48
C ARG A 27 12.95 -10.43 7.17
N GLY A 28 12.63 -10.54 8.45
CA GLY A 28 12.18 -9.45 9.31
C GLY A 28 10.73 -9.01 9.07
N LEU A 29 9.87 -9.90 8.57
CA LEU A 29 8.43 -9.70 8.49
C LEU A 29 7.73 -10.62 9.51
N TYR A 30 7.30 -10.04 10.63
CA TYR A 30 6.77 -10.81 11.76
C TYR A 30 5.39 -11.43 11.46
N PRO A 31 5.05 -12.59 12.04
CA PRO A 31 3.76 -13.28 11.79
C PRO A 31 2.52 -12.41 12.00
N VAL A 32 2.53 -11.52 13.00
CA VAL A 32 1.41 -10.60 13.27
C VAL A 32 1.16 -9.63 12.10
N SER A 33 2.24 -9.16 11.46
CA SER A 33 2.17 -8.26 10.32
C SER A 33 1.59 -8.95 9.09
N VAL A 34 2.03 -10.19 8.83
CA VAL A 34 1.51 -11.02 7.74
C VAL A 34 0.01 -11.26 7.94
N TYR A 35 -0.38 -11.66 9.15
CA TYR A 35 -1.77 -11.88 9.52
C TYR A 35 -2.63 -10.63 9.29
N HIS A 36 -2.19 -9.45 9.74
CA HIS A 36 -2.94 -8.21 9.51
C HIS A 36 -3.10 -7.90 8.01
N ILE A 37 -2.09 -8.16 7.18
CA ILE A 37 -2.17 -7.93 5.74
C ILE A 37 -3.13 -8.92 5.08
N GLU A 38 -2.95 -10.22 5.30
CA GLU A 38 -3.73 -11.28 4.65
C GLU A 38 -5.21 -11.24 5.04
N ARG A 39 -5.54 -10.78 6.25
CA ARG A 39 -6.94 -10.58 6.69
C ARG A 39 -7.50 -9.21 6.35
N GLY A 40 -6.69 -8.32 5.78
CA GLY A 40 -7.10 -6.96 5.49
C GLY A 40 -7.41 -6.14 6.75
N GLU A 41 -6.75 -6.41 7.86
CA GLU A 41 -6.76 -5.57 9.05
C GLU A 41 -5.87 -4.32 8.86
N ASN A 42 -5.63 -3.56 9.92
CA ASN A 42 -4.83 -2.36 9.85
C ASN A 42 -3.33 -2.66 10.02
N TYR A 43 -2.51 -2.20 9.08
CA TYR A 43 -1.05 -2.36 9.08
C TYR A 43 -0.38 -1.07 8.58
N THR A 44 0.94 -0.94 8.74
CA THR A 44 1.71 0.13 8.09
C THR A 44 1.99 -0.22 6.64
N PHE A 45 1.78 0.72 5.72
CA PHE A 45 1.87 0.44 4.29
C PHE A 45 3.27 -0.04 3.87
N ASP A 46 4.31 0.42 4.57
CA ASP A 46 5.69 -0.08 4.46
C ASP A 46 5.80 -1.60 4.60
N THR A 47 5.08 -2.16 5.58
CA THR A 47 5.07 -3.60 5.84
C THR A 47 4.49 -4.39 4.66
N LEU A 48 3.50 -3.82 3.96
CA LEU A 48 2.95 -4.43 2.75
C LEU A 48 3.96 -4.40 1.60
N LEU A 49 4.67 -3.28 1.41
CA LEU A 49 5.72 -3.18 0.39
C LEU A 49 6.86 -4.18 0.68
N LYS A 50 7.32 -4.23 1.93
CA LYS A 50 8.33 -5.23 2.37
C LYS A 50 7.87 -6.66 2.09
N TYR A 51 6.60 -6.97 2.33
CA TYR A 51 6.06 -8.30 2.05
C TYR A 51 6.11 -8.62 0.55
N LEU A 52 5.70 -7.68 -0.31
CA LEU A 52 5.82 -7.83 -1.77
C LEU A 52 7.28 -8.03 -2.20
N THR A 53 8.23 -7.27 -1.66
CA THR A 53 9.66 -7.44 -1.94
C THR A 53 10.15 -8.84 -1.59
N ILE A 54 9.74 -9.41 -0.45
CA ILE A 54 10.12 -10.77 -0.05
C ILE A 54 9.57 -11.82 -1.03
N LEU A 55 8.38 -11.57 -1.60
CA LEU A 55 7.73 -12.41 -2.61
C LEU A 55 8.21 -12.14 -4.05
N ASN A 56 9.33 -11.41 -4.23
CA ASN A 56 9.84 -10.99 -5.54
C ASN A 56 8.75 -10.36 -6.42
N ALA A 57 7.99 -9.44 -5.84
CA ALA A 57 6.92 -8.73 -6.53
C ALA A 57 6.94 -7.24 -6.17
N HIS A 58 6.47 -6.42 -7.10
CA HIS A 58 6.32 -4.98 -6.90
C HIS A 58 4.87 -4.55 -6.99
N LEU A 59 4.54 -3.49 -6.24
CA LEU A 59 3.23 -2.87 -6.32
C LEU A 59 3.18 -1.99 -7.56
N LEU A 60 2.04 -2.00 -8.26
CA LEU A 60 1.74 -1.03 -9.31
C LEU A 60 0.69 -0.05 -8.79
N ILE A 61 0.91 1.24 -9.05
CA ILE A 61 -0.04 2.34 -8.80
C ILE A 61 -0.26 3.03 -10.15
N ASN A 62 -1.45 2.87 -10.74
CA ASN A 62 -1.76 3.30 -12.11
C ASN A 62 -0.65 2.92 -13.09
N GLU A 63 -0.35 1.61 -13.17
CA GLU A 63 0.69 1.02 -14.02
C GLU A 63 2.14 1.41 -13.70
N THR A 64 2.34 2.38 -12.79
CA THR A 64 3.68 2.76 -12.32
C THR A 64 4.14 1.80 -11.23
N GLU A 65 5.29 1.20 -11.45
CA GLU A 65 5.96 0.35 -10.48
C GLU A 65 6.49 1.18 -9.32
N VAL A 66 6.18 0.75 -8.09
CA VAL A 66 6.68 1.38 -6.87
C VAL A 66 7.29 0.31 -5.96
N THR A 67 8.47 0.63 -5.44
CA THR A 67 9.30 -0.26 -4.63
C THR A 67 9.39 0.20 -3.18
N ASP A 68 9.18 1.49 -2.92
CA ASP A 68 9.23 2.07 -1.59
C ASP A 68 8.07 3.05 -1.29
N LEU A 69 8.03 3.53 -0.04
CA LEU A 69 7.02 4.48 0.41
C LEU A 69 7.11 5.85 -0.26
N LEU A 70 8.31 6.28 -0.65
CA LEU A 70 8.53 7.59 -1.26
C LEU A 70 7.94 7.61 -2.67
N GLU A 71 8.21 6.58 -3.45
CA GLU A 71 7.64 6.35 -4.78
C GLU A 71 6.11 6.22 -4.71
N ALA A 72 5.61 5.40 -3.78
CA ALA A 72 4.17 5.26 -3.57
C ALA A 72 3.51 6.59 -3.19
N GLY A 73 4.14 7.36 -2.29
CA GLY A 73 3.67 8.68 -1.89
C GLY A 73 3.63 9.68 -3.06
N ALA A 74 4.69 9.71 -3.87
CA ALA A 74 4.76 10.55 -5.05
C ALA A 74 3.67 10.20 -6.07
N ALA A 75 3.42 8.90 -6.30
CA ALA A 75 2.35 8.43 -7.17
C ALA A 75 0.96 8.84 -6.66
N PHE A 76 0.69 8.69 -5.36
CA PHE A 76 -0.57 9.17 -4.77
C PHE A 76 -0.76 10.68 -4.93
N ARG A 77 0.31 11.47 -4.70
CA ARG A 77 0.27 12.92 -4.91
C ARG A 77 -0.07 13.28 -6.34
N ALA A 78 0.56 12.63 -7.31
CA ALA A 78 0.31 12.86 -8.73
C ALA A 78 -1.16 12.63 -9.06
N LEU A 79 -1.70 11.47 -8.64
CA LEU A 79 -3.11 11.10 -8.87
C LEU A 79 -4.09 12.06 -8.19
N ARG A 80 -3.79 12.52 -6.97
CA ARG A 80 -4.62 13.52 -6.31
C ARG A 80 -4.71 14.81 -7.13
N VAL A 81 -3.56 15.31 -7.58
CA VAL A 81 -3.48 16.57 -8.34
C VAL A 81 -4.16 16.43 -9.69
N GLU A 82 -3.92 15.33 -10.40
CA GLU A 82 -4.56 15.00 -11.69
C GLU A 82 -6.08 14.96 -11.58
N GLN A 83 -6.61 14.42 -10.48
CA GLN A 83 -8.05 14.34 -10.21
C GLN A 83 -8.64 15.65 -9.64
N GLY A 84 -7.87 16.75 -9.61
CA GLY A 84 -8.36 18.07 -9.21
C GLY A 84 -8.54 18.28 -7.71
N TRP A 85 -8.04 17.38 -6.87
CA TRP A 85 -8.14 17.50 -5.41
C TRP A 85 -7.03 18.39 -4.85
N SER A 86 -7.39 19.50 -4.20
CA SER A 86 -6.46 20.25 -3.36
C SER A 86 -6.29 19.58 -1.98
N LEU A 87 -5.21 19.90 -1.26
CA LEU A 87 -5.02 19.39 0.12
C LEU A 87 -6.19 19.78 1.03
N ALA A 88 -6.71 21.00 0.90
CA ALA A 88 -7.82 21.51 1.70
C ALA A 88 -9.14 20.79 1.36
N SER A 89 -9.48 20.70 0.07
CA SER A 89 -10.72 20.03 -0.36
C SER A 89 -10.72 18.54 -0.03
N LEU A 90 -9.60 17.87 -0.23
CA LEU A 90 -9.46 16.46 0.14
C LEU A 90 -9.56 16.28 1.65
N GLY A 91 -8.87 17.10 2.44
CA GLY A 91 -8.91 17.05 3.90
C GLY A 91 -10.33 17.19 4.45
N MET A 92 -11.11 18.13 3.91
CA MET A 92 -12.54 18.27 4.24
C MET A 92 -13.35 17.03 3.86
N ALA A 93 -13.15 16.52 2.64
CA ALA A 93 -13.92 15.38 2.12
C ALA A 93 -13.63 14.04 2.83
N THR A 94 -12.38 13.82 3.25
CA THR A 94 -11.94 12.56 3.87
C THR A 94 -11.84 12.64 5.40
N LYS A 95 -12.05 13.82 5.98
CA LYS A 95 -11.78 14.12 7.40
C LYS A 95 -10.35 13.74 7.81
N LEU A 96 -9.39 13.97 6.92
CA LEU A 96 -7.96 13.79 7.19
C LEU A 96 -7.33 15.16 7.44
N SER A 97 -6.40 15.24 8.39
CA SER A 97 -5.60 16.45 8.53
C SER A 97 -4.67 16.64 7.33
N ALA A 98 -4.37 17.88 6.97
CA ALA A 98 -3.40 18.19 5.93
C ALA A 98 -2.04 17.50 6.18
N ARG A 99 -1.61 17.43 7.46
CA ARG A 99 -0.41 16.69 7.86
C ARG A 99 -0.48 15.20 7.49
N THR A 100 -1.62 14.54 7.70
CA THR A 100 -1.78 13.12 7.37
C THR A 100 -1.71 12.90 5.86
N ILE A 101 -2.37 13.76 5.08
CA ILE A 101 -2.32 13.72 3.61
C ILE A 101 -0.86 13.90 3.14
N ILE A 102 -0.16 14.91 3.68
CA ILE A 102 1.25 15.16 3.34
C ILE A 102 2.14 13.99 3.74
N ASN A 103 1.89 13.34 4.88
CA ASN A 103 2.68 12.17 5.27
C ASN A 103 2.47 10.99 4.32
N ILE A 104 1.25 10.78 3.83
CA ILE A 104 0.97 9.78 2.77
C ILE A 104 1.78 10.12 1.52
N GLU A 105 1.66 11.36 1.05
CA GLU A 105 2.26 11.83 -0.20
C GLU A 105 3.78 11.99 -0.19
N LYS A 106 4.38 12.05 1.00
CA LYS A 106 5.85 12.08 1.18
C LYS A 106 6.42 10.73 1.59
N GLY A 107 5.62 9.67 1.66
CA GLY A 107 6.10 8.37 2.13
C GLY A 107 6.54 8.34 3.60
N ARG A 108 6.04 9.25 4.45
CA ARG A 108 6.48 9.38 5.85
C ARG A 108 5.70 8.49 6.80
N GLY A 109 5.56 7.21 6.46
CA GLY A 109 4.90 6.19 7.26
C GLY A 109 3.41 6.46 7.51
N TYR A 110 2.54 5.59 7.00
CA TYR A 110 1.10 5.67 7.21
C TYR A 110 0.48 4.29 7.29
N THR A 111 -0.72 4.24 7.87
CA THR A 111 -1.46 3.00 8.05
C THR A 111 -2.49 2.80 6.94
N LYS A 112 -2.89 1.55 6.71
CA LYS A 112 -4.01 1.20 5.81
C LYS A 112 -5.25 2.02 6.11
N LYS A 113 -5.61 2.23 7.39
CA LYS A 113 -6.81 2.99 7.78
C LYS A 113 -6.76 4.43 7.27
N ASN A 114 -5.61 5.09 7.36
CA ASN A 114 -5.44 6.45 6.83
C ASN A 114 -5.46 6.45 5.30
N LEU A 115 -4.80 5.47 4.68
CA LEU A 115 -4.79 5.32 3.23
C LEU A 115 -6.19 5.06 2.68
N ILE A 116 -7.01 4.20 3.30
CA ILE A 116 -8.40 3.96 2.87
C ILE A 116 -9.23 5.24 2.85
N LYS A 117 -9.07 6.10 3.87
CA LYS A 117 -9.76 7.40 3.88
C LYS A 117 -9.33 8.26 2.70
N TYR A 118 -8.04 8.32 2.42
CA TYR A 118 -7.50 9.03 1.25
C TYR A 118 -8.06 8.47 -0.07
N LEU A 119 -8.01 7.15 -0.23
CA LEU A 119 -8.48 6.41 -1.40
C LEU A 119 -10.01 6.41 -1.56
N SER A 120 -10.76 6.87 -0.57
CA SER A 120 -12.23 7.04 -0.69
C SER A 120 -12.60 8.19 -1.65
N LYS A 121 -11.63 9.03 -2.02
CA LYS A 121 -11.79 10.17 -2.92
C LYS A 121 -10.78 10.18 -4.06
N VAL A 122 -9.53 9.84 -3.77
CA VAL A 122 -8.49 9.70 -4.81
C VAL A 122 -8.57 8.29 -5.38
N HIS A 123 -9.01 8.18 -6.62
CA HIS A 123 -9.11 6.90 -7.31
C HIS A 123 -7.71 6.42 -7.67
N VAL A 124 -7.41 5.18 -7.31
CA VAL A 124 -6.12 4.55 -7.61
C VAL A 124 -6.39 3.15 -8.12
N ASP A 125 -5.76 2.81 -9.23
CA ASP A 125 -5.74 1.45 -9.74
C ASP A 125 -4.48 0.73 -9.25
N PHE A 126 -4.66 -0.23 -8.33
CA PHE A 126 -3.55 -1.04 -7.85
C PHE A 126 -3.33 -2.30 -8.70
N GLY A 127 -2.07 -2.68 -8.89
CA GLY A 127 -1.65 -3.94 -9.48
C GLY A 127 -0.51 -4.59 -8.71
N ILE A 128 -0.16 -5.82 -9.08
CA ILE A 128 1.05 -6.51 -8.62
C ILE A 128 1.77 -6.99 -9.88
N LYS A 129 3.08 -6.74 -9.95
CA LYS A 129 3.97 -7.29 -10.97
C LYS A 129 4.90 -8.30 -10.30
N SER A 130 4.83 -9.55 -10.72
CA SER A 130 5.77 -10.59 -10.29
C SER A 130 7.07 -10.47 -11.07
N LEU A 131 8.21 -10.67 -10.42
CA LEU A 131 9.55 -10.61 -11.03
C LEU A 131 10.12 -12.02 -11.31
N ILE A 132 9.24 -13.00 -11.49
CA ILE A 132 9.57 -14.41 -11.73
C ILE A 132 9.95 -14.60 -13.20
#